data_AF-A0A5C6E057-F1
#
_entry.id   AF-A0A5C6E057-F1
#
_cell.length_a   1.000
_cell.length_b   1.000
_cell.length_c   1.000
_cell.angle_alpha   90.00
_cell.angle_beta   90.00
_cell.angle_gamma   90.00
#
_symmetry.space_group_name_H-M   'P 1'
#
loop_
_entity.id
_entity.type
_entity.pdbx_description
1 polymer ?
#
loop_
_entity_poly.entity_id
_entity_poly.type
_entity_poly.pdbx_seq_one_letter_code
_entity_poly.pdbx_strand_id
1 'polypeptide(L)'
;MVQPNSQVHISTPASVNTQPARHWIGRLFLMSAIPLMWLQDSLSLTAMVVGGVIFFLILAFNDSDRGIRRRPSSIMARFMFAVWAFLFLGFYWMGNHAAGRTYFSFADTIICAFWITLIITAVFWSCLWFASQLVLDDPDYRQWTIAGGHYFWDTLPAILNPDSEMIRNGGFVEPSYTDFTPPPHWQHQCPVCGARVEHAVDVCWNCCYGADGDSSAYFRRYGR
;
A
#
# COMPACT_ATOMS: atom_id res chain seq x y z
N MET A 1 20.96 63.62 -1.17
CA MET A 1 21.97 62.61 -1.54
C MET A 1 21.23 61.41 -2.06
N VAL A 2 21.30 61.17 -3.36
CA VAL A 2 20.53 60.16 -4.10
C VAL A 2 21.48 58.98 -4.38
N GLN A 3 21.13 57.79 -3.90
CA GLN A 3 21.89 56.57 -4.22
C GLN A 3 21.58 56.13 -5.65
N PRO A 4 22.59 55.72 -6.45
CA PRO A 4 22.36 55.20 -7.79
C PRO A 4 22.00 53.71 -7.76
N ASN A 5 21.00 53.39 -8.60
CA ASN A 5 20.53 52.06 -8.98
C ASN A 5 21.67 51.06 -9.24
N SER A 6 21.74 50.00 -8.45
CA SER A 6 22.42 48.77 -8.81
C SER A 6 21.52 47.95 -9.74
N GLN A 7 21.86 47.91 -11.03
CA GLN A 7 21.21 47.02 -11.99
C GLN A 7 21.55 45.56 -11.66
N VAL A 8 20.53 44.81 -11.26
CA VAL A 8 20.61 43.36 -11.10
C VAL A 8 20.48 42.73 -12.49
N HIS A 9 21.60 42.26 -13.02
CA HIS A 9 21.64 41.39 -14.19
C HIS A 9 21.05 40.03 -13.80
N ILE A 10 19.80 39.78 -14.19
CA ILE A 10 19.17 38.46 -14.06
C ILE A 10 19.67 37.60 -15.23
N SER A 11 20.55 36.67 -14.92
CA SER A 11 20.99 35.61 -15.81
C SER A 11 19.88 34.57 -15.98
N THR A 12 19.42 34.38 -17.22
CA THR A 12 18.62 33.21 -17.62
C THR A 12 19.56 32.03 -17.90
N PRO A 13 19.42 30.94 -17.13
CA PRO A 13 19.35 29.61 -17.75
C PRO A 13 18.33 28.74 -16.99
N ALA A 14 17.65 27.74 -17.55
CA ALA A 14 18.00 26.89 -18.66
C ALA A 14 16.72 26.45 -19.40
N SER A 15 16.91 26.05 -20.66
CA SER A 15 15.91 25.35 -21.47
C SER A 15 15.24 24.23 -20.66
N VAL A 16 13.94 24.38 -20.41
CA VAL A 16 13.07 23.31 -19.92
C VAL A 16 13.05 22.24 -21.00
N ASN A 17 13.79 21.17 -20.73
CA ASN A 17 13.90 20.01 -21.58
C ASN A 17 12.50 19.37 -21.68
N THR A 18 11.84 19.56 -22.81
CA THR A 18 10.55 18.97 -23.08
C THR A 18 10.72 17.49 -23.43
N GLN A 19 10.02 16.65 -22.67
CA GLN A 19 9.74 15.22 -22.87
C GLN A 19 10.77 14.20 -22.34
N PRO A 20 10.28 13.15 -21.63
CA PRO A 20 9.63 12.06 -22.34
C PRO A 20 8.22 11.76 -21.84
N ALA A 21 7.21 12.37 -22.49
CA ALA A 21 5.83 11.88 -22.47
C ALA A 21 5.68 10.52 -23.20
N ARG A 22 6.78 9.83 -23.53
CA ARG A 22 6.82 8.65 -24.40
C ARG A 22 6.75 7.30 -23.69
N HIS A 23 6.80 7.26 -22.35
CA HIS A 23 6.73 6.00 -21.58
C HIS A 23 5.31 5.61 -21.14
N TRP A 24 4.32 6.48 -21.34
CA TRP A 24 2.97 6.30 -20.80
C TRP A 24 2.08 5.46 -21.72
N ILE A 25 2.24 5.64 -23.03
CA ILE A 25 1.51 4.86 -24.04
C ILE A 25 1.90 3.38 -23.97
N GLY A 26 3.18 3.07 -23.74
CA GLY A 26 3.65 1.68 -23.59
C GLY A 26 3.12 0.97 -22.34
N ARG A 27 2.85 1.71 -21.25
CA ARG A 27 2.32 1.15 -20.00
C ARG A 27 0.79 0.97 -20.02
N LEU A 28 0.07 1.85 -20.72
CA LEU A 28 -1.34 1.64 -21.05
C LEU A 28 -1.54 0.47 -22.02
N PHE A 29 -0.62 0.26 -22.96
CA PHE A 29 -0.63 -0.89 -23.86
C PHE A 29 -0.38 -2.21 -23.13
N LEU A 30 0.52 -2.26 -22.14
CA LEU A 30 0.72 -3.46 -21.30
C LEU A 30 -0.51 -3.83 -20.46
N MET A 31 -1.30 -2.83 -20.03
CA MET A 31 -2.53 -3.04 -19.25
C MET A 31 -3.71 -3.51 -20.12
N SER A 32 -3.75 -3.15 -21.41
CA SER A 32 -4.81 -3.56 -22.35
C SER A 32 -4.43 -4.76 -23.23
N ALA A 33 -3.13 -5.04 -23.41
CA ALA A 33 -2.66 -6.11 -24.28
C ALA A 33 -2.85 -7.50 -23.69
N ILE A 34 -2.81 -7.69 -22.37
CA ILE A 34 -2.88 -9.06 -21.81
C ILE A 34 -4.25 -9.72 -22.04
N PRO A 35 -5.39 -9.04 -21.82
CA PRO A 35 -6.70 -9.57 -22.22
C PRO A 35 -6.84 -9.73 -23.74
N LEU A 36 -6.28 -8.80 -24.52
CA LEU A 36 -6.36 -8.81 -25.99
C LEU A 36 -5.48 -9.91 -26.63
N MET A 37 -4.31 -10.19 -26.05
CA MET A 37 -3.38 -11.25 -26.46
C MET A 37 -3.85 -12.63 -26.00
N TRP A 38 -4.58 -12.72 -24.88
CA TRP A 38 -5.33 -13.93 -24.52
C TRP A 38 -6.39 -14.24 -25.59
N LEU A 39 -7.19 -13.24 -25.97
CA LEU A 39 -8.24 -13.38 -26.97
C LEU A 39 -7.70 -13.70 -28.38
N GLN A 40 -6.40 -13.54 -28.61
CA GLN A 40 -5.72 -13.79 -29.89
C GLN A 40 -4.76 -15.00 -29.85
N ASP A 41 -4.87 -15.90 -28.87
CA ASP A 41 -4.01 -17.10 -28.70
C ASP A 41 -2.50 -16.81 -28.68
N SER A 42 -2.10 -15.57 -28.41
CA SER A 42 -0.70 -15.10 -28.57
C SER A 42 0.08 -15.11 -27.27
N LEU A 43 -0.55 -15.43 -26.14
CA LEU A 43 0.10 -15.52 -24.83
C LEU A 43 -0.01 -16.94 -24.29
N SER A 44 1.12 -17.66 -24.26
CA SER A 44 1.16 -19.02 -23.73
C SER A 44 0.96 -19.02 -22.21
N LEU A 45 0.35 -20.09 -21.68
CA LEU A 45 0.24 -20.33 -20.24
C LEU A 45 1.60 -20.16 -19.53
N THR A 46 2.68 -20.60 -20.18
CA THR A 46 4.05 -20.44 -19.70
C THR A 46 4.45 -18.97 -19.55
N ALA A 47 4.18 -18.12 -20.54
CA ALA A 47 4.48 -16.69 -20.46
C ALA A 47 3.70 -16.02 -19.32
N MET A 48 2.47 -16.47 -19.05
CA MET A 48 1.68 -16.00 -17.92
C MET A 48 2.27 -16.39 -16.57
N VAL A 49 2.64 -17.67 -16.42
CA VAL A 49 3.24 -18.17 -15.19
C VAL A 49 4.55 -17.43 -14.92
N VAL A 50 5.39 -17.24 -15.95
CA VAL A 50 6.65 -16.49 -15.83
C VAL A 50 6.39 -15.02 -15.47
N GLY A 51 5.46 -14.34 -16.13
CA GLY A 51 5.09 -12.96 -15.82
C GLY A 51 4.57 -12.78 -14.40
N GLY A 52 3.73 -13.72 -13.93
CA GLY A 52 3.23 -13.75 -12.56
C GLY A 52 4.33 -13.98 -11.53
N VAL A 53 5.24 -14.92 -11.79
CA VAL A 53 6.41 -15.16 -10.92
C VAL A 53 7.30 -13.91 -10.85
N ILE A 54 7.62 -13.28 -11.97
CA ILE A 54 8.42 -12.04 -12.00
C ILE A 54 7.74 -10.94 -11.19
N PHE A 55 6.43 -10.75 -11.38
CA PHE A 55 5.66 -9.76 -10.65
C PHE A 55 5.67 -10.03 -9.13
N PHE A 56 5.46 -11.28 -8.71
CA PHE A 56 5.56 -11.66 -7.31
C PHE A 56 6.96 -11.51 -6.74
N LEU A 57 8.01 -11.74 -7.52
CA LEU A 57 9.40 -11.52 -7.08
C LEU A 57 9.69 -10.03 -6.91
N ILE A 58 9.22 -9.17 -7.82
CA ILE A 58 9.33 -7.71 -7.69
C ILE A 58 8.60 -7.24 -6.43
N LEU A 59 7.40 -7.76 -6.20
CA LEU A 59 6.66 -7.47 -4.97
C LEU A 59 7.41 -7.99 -3.74
N ALA A 60 7.89 -9.22 -3.74
CA ALA A 60 8.63 -9.79 -2.61
C ALA A 60 9.90 -9.01 -2.28
N PHE A 61 10.59 -8.49 -3.29
CA PHE A 61 11.76 -7.62 -3.12
C PHE A 61 11.36 -6.25 -2.55
N ASN A 62 10.31 -5.63 -3.08
CA ASN A 62 9.80 -4.36 -2.54
C ASN A 62 9.17 -4.53 -1.14
N ASP A 63 8.72 -5.74 -0.79
CA ASP A 63 8.07 -6.08 0.47
C ASP A 63 9.06 -6.30 1.62
N SER A 64 10.36 -6.50 1.34
CA SER A 64 11.34 -6.81 2.39
C SER A 64 11.51 -5.69 3.41
N ASP A 65 11.20 -4.46 3.02
CA ASP A 65 11.53 -3.26 3.78
C ASP A 65 10.36 -2.71 4.63
N ARG A 66 9.19 -3.38 4.63
CA ARG A 66 7.98 -2.88 5.33
C ARG A 66 7.97 -3.12 6.86
N GLY A 67 9.05 -3.65 7.42
CA GLY A 67 9.23 -3.82 8.87
C GLY A 67 8.10 -4.61 9.53
N ILE A 68 7.34 -3.95 10.41
CA ILE A 68 6.27 -4.53 11.25
C ILE A 68 4.96 -4.74 10.46
N ARG A 69 4.76 -4.01 9.36
CA ARG A 69 3.53 -4.03 8.57
C ARG A 69 3.41 -5.33 7.76
N ARG A 70 2.18 -5.73 7.43
CA ARG A 70 1.94 -6.91 6.60
C ARG A 70 2.52 -6.71 5.20
N ARG A 71 3.09 -7.78 4.68
CA ARG A 71 3.62 -7.85 3.32
C ARG A 71 2.48 -7.72 2.29
N PRO A 72 2.54 -6.78 1.34
CA PRO A 72 1.64 -6.66 0.20
C PRO A 72 1.33 -7.98 -0.49
N SER A 73 2.32 -8.83 -0.71
CA SER A 73 2.14 -10.19 -1.26
C SER A 73 1.11 -11.03 -0.49
N SER A 74 1.10 -10.96 0.85
CA SER A 74 0.11 -11.66 1.68
C SER A 74 -1.29 -11.05 1.53
N ILE A 75 -1.38 -9.73 1.42
CA ILE A 75 -2.65 -9.01 1.21
C ILE A 75 -3.21 -9.35 -0.17
N MET A 76 -2.36 -9.35 -1.21
CA MET A 76 -2.73 -9.71 -2.57
C MET A 76 -3.21 -11.15 -2.67
N ALA A 77 -2.56 -12.10 -1.99
CA ALA A 77 -3.02 -13.48 -1.96
C ALA A 77 -4.42 -13.60 -1.36
N ARG A 78 -4.72 -12.86 -0.28
CA ARG A 78 -6.07 -12.80 0.30
C ARG A 78 -7.09 -12.19 -0.66
N PHE A 79 -6.72 -11.10 -1.33
CA PHE A 79 -7.57 -10.45 -2.30
C PHE A 79 -7.86 -11.36 -3.50
N MET A 80 -6.83 -12.02 -4.05
CA MET A 80 -6.97 -12.98 -5.14
C MET A 80 -7.85 -14.16 -4.75
N PHE A 81 -7.65 -14.71 -3.55
CA PHE A 81 -8.49 -15.78 -3.04
C PHE A 81 -9.95 -15.33 -2.89
N ALA A 82 -10.20 -14.12 -2.36
CA ALA A 82 -11.55 -13.59 -2.22
C ALA A 82 -12.24 -13.40 -3.58
N VAL A 83 -11.54 -12.82 -4.57
CA VAL A 83 -12.06 -12.67 -5.93
C VAL A 83 -12.34 -14.04 -6.56
N TRP A 84 -11.42 -14.99 -6.42
CA TRP A 84 -11.60 -16.34 -6.93
C TRP A 84 -12.80 -17.05 -6.29
N ALA A 85 -12.84 -17.12 -4.96
CA ALA A 85 -13.82 -17.89 -4.20
C ALA A 85 -15.23 -17.30 -4.26
N PHE A 86 -15.38 -15.98 -4.20
CA PHE A 86 -16.70 -15.35 -4.12
C PHE A 86 -17.26 -14.93 -5.47
N LEU A 87 -16.41 -14.56 -6.44
CA LEU A 87 -16.86 -14.13 -7.76
C LEU A 87 -16.79 -15.28 -8.77
N PHE A 88 -15.60 -15.82 -9.01
CA PHE A 88 -15.38 -16.75 -10.12
C PHE A 88 -15.84 -18.17 -9.84
N LEU A 89 -15.72 -18.66 -8.61
CA LEU A 89 -16.27 -19.97 -8.24
C LEU A 89 -17.81 -19.96 -8.32
N GLY A 90 -18.44 -18.84 -7.96
CA GLY A 90 -19.87 -18.62 -8.15
C GLY A 90 -20.28 -18.68 -9.63
N PHE A 91 -19.54 -17.99 -10.51
CA PHE A 91 -19.76 -18.09 -11.96
C PHE A 91 -19.53 -19.50 -12.50
N TYR A 92 -18.56 -20.23 -11.98
CA TYR A 92 -18.31 -21.61 -12.38
C TYR A 92 -19.45 -22.54 -11.98
N TRP A 93 -19.93 -22.49 -10.73
CA TRP A 93 -21.04 -23.34 -10.30
C TRP A 93 -22.36 -22.91 -10.93
N MET A 94 -22.76 -21.66 -10.73
CA MET A 94 -24.07 -21.18 -11.17
C MET A 94 -24.13 -21.00 -12.69
N GLY A 95 -23.07 -20.46 -13.29
CA GLY A 95 -23.03 -20.19 -14.73
C GLY A 95 -23.03 -21.48 -15.56
N ASN A 96 -22.23 -22.48 -15.18
CA ASN A 96 -22.25 -23.78 -15.90
C ASN A 96 -23.57 -24.51 -15.68
N HIS A 97 -24.13 -24.46 -14.46
CA HIS A 97 -25.42 -25.07 -14.18
C HIS A 97 -26.54 -24.41 -15.00
N ALA A 98 -26.61 -23.08 -15.02
CA ALA A 98 -27.62 -22.33 -15.77
C ALA A 98 -27.47 -22.49 -17.29
N ALA A 99 -26.23 -22.58 -17.80
CA ALA A 99 -25.97 -22.76 -19.22
C ALA A 99 -26.24 -24.19 -19.71
N GLY A 100 -26.36 -25.17 -18.82
CA GLY A 100 -26.48 -26.59 -19.17
C GLY A 100 -25.25 -27.16 -19.90
N ARG A 101 -24.13 -26.43 -19.90
CA ARG A 101 -22.86 -26.77 -20.55
C ARG A 101 -21.69 -26.13 -19.80
N THR A 102 -20.48 -26.63 -20.01
CA THR A 102 -19.25 -26.01 -19.50
C THR A 102 -18.93 -24.73 -20.27
N TYR A 103 -19.26 -23.58 -19.67
CA TYR A 103 -18.93 -22.25 -20.16
C TYR A 103 -17.62 -21.72 -19.54
N PHE A 104 -17.39 -21.99 -18.26
CA PHE A 104 -16.11 -21.74 -17.58
C PHE A 104 -15.51 -23.06 -17.08
N SER A 105 -14.25 -23.32 -17.40
CA SER A 105 -13.51 -24.39 -16.74
C SER A 105 -13.05 -23.95 -15.35
N PHE A 106 -12.70 -24.90 -14.48
CA PHE A 106 -12.13 -24.57 -13.18
C PHE A 106 -10.79 -23.82 -13.32
N ALA A 107 -9.99 -24.15 -14.33
CA ALA A 107 -8.75 -23.44 -14.62
C ALA A 107 -8.99 -21.98 -14.98
N ASP A 108 -10.02 -21.69 -15.80
CA ASP A 108 -10.38 -20.32 -16.18
C ASP A 108 -10.71 -19.47 -14.95
N THR A 109 -11.37 -20.03 -13.94
CA THR A 109 -11.69 -19.29 -12.71
C THR A 109 -10.46 -18.78 -11.98
N ILE A 110 -9.43 -19.63 -11.85
CA ILE A 110 -8.20 -19.29 -11.15
C ILE A 110 -7.44 -18.24 -11.96
N ILE A 111 -7.35 -18.44 -13.27
CA ILE A 111 -6.58 -17.58 -14.13
C ILE A 111 -7.22 -16.20 -14.26
N CYS A 112 -8.54 -16.12 -14.44
CA CYS A 112 -9.25 -14.84 -14.45
C CYS A 112 -9.11 -14.10 -13.11
N ALA A 113 -9.23 -14.79 -11.97
CA ALA A 113 -9.05 -14.18 -10.66
C ALA A 113 -7.64 -13.62 -10.46
N PHE A 114 -6.62 -14.37 -10.89
CA PHE A 114 -5.23 -13.92 -10.86
C PHE A 114 -5.05 -12.62 -11.67
N TRP A 115 -5.50 -12.59 -12.93
CA TRP A 115 -5.31 -11.43 -13.80
C TRP A 115 -6.10 -10.21 -13.35
N ILE A 116 -7.35 -10.38 -12.94
CA ILE A 116 -8.14 -9.28 -12.39
C ILE A 116 -7.44 -8.70 -11.16
N THR A 117 -6.95 -9.54 -10.27
CA THR A 117 -6.23 -9.10 -9.06
C THR A 117 -4.98 -8.32 -9.42
N LEU A 118 -4.20 -8.82 -10.38
CA LEU A 118 -2.98 -8.17 -10.84
C LEU A 118 -3.27 -6.81 -11.49
N ILE A 119 -4.26 -6.74 -12.39
CA ILE A 119 -4.65 -5.50 -13.09
C ILE A 119 -5.17 -4.46 -12.09
N ILE A 120 -6.13 -4.84 -11.23
CA ILE A 120 -6.69 -3.92 -10.22
C ILE A 120 -5.58 -3.40 -9.33
N THR A 121 -4.74 -4.29 -8.80
CA THR A 121 -3.62 -3.88 -7.93
C THR A 121 -2.70 -2.92 -8.66
N ALA A 122 -2.29 -3.23 -9.88
CA ALA A 122 -1.36 -2.40 -10.63
C ALA A 122 -1.94 -1.02 -10.97
N VAL A 123 -3.23 -0.94 -11.32
CA VAL A 123 -3.93 0.33 -11.58
C VAL A 123 -3.99 1.17 -10.31
N PHE A 124 -4.52 0.61 -9.21
CA PHE A 124 -4.65 1.34 -7.95
C PHE A 124 -3.29 1.77 -7.39
N TRP A 125 -2.30 0.88 -7.44
CA TRP A 125 -0.94 1.19 -7.03
C TRP A 125 -0.36 2.34 -7.84
N SER A 126 -0.53 2.33 -9.17
CA SER A 126 -0.08 3.42 -10.04
C SER A 126 -0.78 4.74 -9.71
N CYS A 127 -2.11 4.75 -9.56
CA CYS A 127 -2.88 5.94 -9.22
C CYS A 127 -2.43 6.54 -7.88
N LEU A 128 -2.20 5.69 -6.87
CA LEU A 128 -1.78 6.14 -5.54
C LEU A 128 -0.32 6.57 -5.50
N TRP A 129 0.53 5.96 -6.31
CA TRP A 129 1.88 6.46 -6.51
C TRP A 129 1.85 7.87 -7.11
N PHE A 130 1.04 8.13 -8.13
CA PHE A 130 0.88 9.50 -8.65
C PHE A 130 0.33 10.47 -7.62
N ALA A 131 -0.70 10.06 -6.88
CA ALA A 131 -1.25 10.88 -5.81
C ALA A 131 -0.19 11.20 -4.74
N SER A 132 0.68 10.24 -4.40
CA SER A 132 1.77 10.47 -3.44
C SER A 132 2.71 11.58 -3.88
N GLN A 133 3.01 11.68 -5.18
CA GLN A 133 3.88 12.73 -5.72
C GLN A 133 3.31 14.14 -5.50
N LEU A 134 1.99 14.28 -5.34
CA LEU A 134 1.34 15.56 -5.09
C LEU A 134 1.39 16.00 -3.62
N VAL A 135 1.72 15.09 -2.69
CA VAL A 135 1.70 15.32 -1.23
C VAL A 135 3.09 15.14 -0.60
N LEU A 136 4.14 15.02 -1.41
CA LEU A 136 5.51 14.76 -0.93
C LEU A 136 6.07 15.86 -0.01
N ASP A 137 5.57 17.08 -0.11
CA ASP A 137 6.05 18.22 0.69
C ASP A 137 5.55 18.20 2.14
N ASP A 138 4.59 17.33 2.48
CA ASP A 138 4.11 17.17 3.85
C ASP A 138 5.13 16.36 4.70
N PRO A 139 5.72 16.96 5.76
CA PRO A 139 6.69 16.26 6.61
C PRO A 139 6.09 15.05 7.34
N ASP A 140 4.81 15.09 7.70
CA ASP A 140 4.14 13.97 8.37
C ASP A 140 3.92 12.82 7.39
N TYR A 141 3.56 13.12 6.14
CA TYR A 141 3.48 12.13 5.07
C TYR A 141 4.82 11.44 4.81
N ARG A 142 5.91 12.22 4.78
CA ARG A 142 7.27 11.68 4.59
C ARG A 142 7.69 10.77 5.72
N GLN A 143 7.37 11.11 6.97
CA GLN A 143 7.67 10.22 8.10
C GLN A 143 6.87 8.92 8.05
N TRP A 144 5.59 9.00 7.71
CA TRP A 144 4.74 7.81 7.59
C TRP A 144 5.22 6.86 6.48
N THR A 145 5.64 7.40 5.32
CA THR A 145 6.22 6.58 4.23
C THR A 145 7.56 5.94 4.61
N ILE A 146 8.43 6.65 5.34
CA ILE A 146 9.68 6.09 5.89
C ILE A 146 9.39 4.92 6.86
N ALA A 147 8.28 4.98 7.60
CA ALA A 147 7.81 3.89 8.45
C ALA A 147 7.13 2.73 7.68
N GLY A 148 7.30 2.67 6.35
CA GLY A 148 6.74 1.63 5.47
C GLY A 148 5.26 1.82 5.15
N GLY A 149 4.69 2.99 5.46
CA GLY A 149 3.32 3.36 5.17
C GLY A 149 3.03 3.37 3.67
N HIS A 150 1.87 2.82 3.28
CA HIS A 150 1.44 2.79 1.89
C HIS A 150 -0.08 2.93 1.76
N TYR A 151 -0.54 3.94 1.01
CA TYR A 151 -1.95 4.32 1.01
C TYR A 151 -2.85 3.18 0.54
N PHE A 152 -2.44 2.47 -0.52
CA PHE A 152 -3.24 1.36 -1.04
C PHE A 152 -3.42 0.27 0.02
N TRP A 153 -2.33 -0.32 0.50
CA TRP A 153 -2.36 -1.45 1.40
C TRP A 153 -2.96 -1.11 2.76
N ASP A 154 -2.70 0.10 3.26
CA ASP A 154 -3.06 0.50 4.62
C ASP A 154 -4.46 1.14 4.70
N THR A 155 -5.18 1.30 3.58
CA THR A 155 -6.60 1.72 3.56
C THR A 155 -7.57 0.57 3.28
N LEU A 156 -7.07 -0.63 2.98
CA LEU A 156 -7.92 -1.79 2.72
C LEU A 156 -8.73 -2.19 3.96
N PRO A 157 -9.93 -2.78 3.80
CA PRO A 157 -10.70 -3.34 4.90
C PRO A 157 -9.90 -4.37 5.71
N ALA A 158 -10.20 -4.49 7.01
CA ALA A 158 -9.51 -5.39 7.95
C ALA A 158 -9.47 -6.87 7.49
N ILE A 159 -10.47 -7.30 6.72
CA ILE A 159 -10.53 -8.65 6.16
C ILE A 159 -9.36 -8.91 5.20
N LEU A 160 -8.97 -7.90 4.42
CA LEU A 160 -7.89 -7.98 3.44
C LEU A 160 -6.54 -7.61 4.07
N ASN A 161 -6.49 -6.51 4.82
CA ASN A 161 -5.32 -6.12 5.60
C ASN A 161 -5.64 -6.25 7.10
N PRO A 162 -5.22 -7.34 7.77
CA PRO A 162 -5.52 -7.61 9.17
C PRO A 162 -4.67 -6.77 10.14
N ASP A 163 -3.79 -5.90 9.65
CA ASP A 163 -3.02 -5.00 10.51
C ASP A 163 -3.96 -4.12 11.32
N SER A 164 -3.61 -3.91 12.59
CA SER A 164 -4.37 -3.01 13.47
C SER A 164 -4.26 -1.56 12.99
N GLU A 165 -5.21 -0.72 13.39
CA GLU A 165 -5.17 0.72 13.07
C GLU A 165 -3.88 1.38 13.55
N MET A 166 -3.29 0.89 14.65
CA MET A 166 -2.02 1.42 15.16
C MET A 166 -0.83 1.06 14.28
N ILE A 167 -0.78 -0.17 13.73
CA ILE A 167 0.22 -0.55 12.74
C ILE A 167 0.01 0.26 11.45
N ARG A 168 -1.25 0.42 11.00
CA ARG A 168 -1.59 1.09 9.74
C ARG A 168 -1.32 2.60 9.78
N ASN A 169 -1.75 3.28 10.83
CA ASN A 169 -1.65 4.73 10.95
C ASN A 169 -0.29 5.16 11.53
N GLY A 170 0.18 4.46 12.56
CA GLY A 170 1.39 4.85 13.31
C GLY A 170 2.65 4.05 12.98
N GLY A 171 2.54 2.88 12.32
CA GLY A 171 3.68 2.01 12.08
C GLY A 171 4.22 1.33 13.34
N PHE A 172 3.43 1.28 14.42
CA PHE A 172 3.86 0.72 15.69
C PHE A 172 3.30 -0.69 15.92
N VAL A 173 4.12 -1.59 16.52
CA VAL A 173 3.71 -2.96 16.87
C VAL A 173 2.54 -2.92 17.85
N GLU A 174 1.51 -3.73 17.61
CA GLU A 174 0.44 -3.95 18.57
C GLU A 174 0.97 -4.70 19.82
N PRO A 175 0.89 -4.12 21.02
CA PRO A 175 1.24 -4.79 22.28
C PRO A 175 0.27 -5.93 22.57
N SER A 176 0.78 -7.01 23.15
CA SER A 176 -0.06 -8.03 23.76
C SER A 176 -0.54 -7.55 25.14
N TYR A 177 -1.85 -7.48 25.33
CA TYR A 177 -2.45 -7.10 26.61
C TYR A 177 -2.93 -8.34 27.37
N THR A 178 -2.77 -8.37 28.70
CA THR A 178 -3.25 -9.46 29.57
C THR A 178 -4.61 -9.14 30.19
N ASP A 179 -4.73 -8.00 30.87
CA ASP A 179 -5.87 -7.72 31.76
C ASP A 179 -6.81 -6.64 31.23
N PHE A 180 -6.27 -5.64 30.54
CA PHE A 180 -7.03 -4.54 29.95
C PHE A 180 -6.66 -4.38 28.49
N THR A 181 -7.65 -4.51 27.60
CA THR A 181 -7.47 -4.22 26.17
C THR A 181 -7.93 -2.78 25.89
N PRO A 182 -7.00 -1.86 25.61
CA PRO A 182 -7.34 -0.47 25.34
C PRO A 182 -8.21 -0.34 24.07
N PRO A 183 -9.08 0.68 23.99
CA PRO A 183 -9.94 0.90 22.84
C PRO A 183 -9.16 1.03 21.51
N PRO A 184 -9.71 0.55 20.37
CA PRO A 184 -9.04 0.61 19.07
C PRO A 184 -8.69 2.02 18.57
N HIS A 185 -9.44 3.04 19.02
CA HIS A 185 -9.24 4.43 18.62
C HIS A 185 -8.06 5.11 19.34
N TRP A 186 -7.43 4.47 20.33
CA TRP A 186 -6.20 4.95 20.94
C TRP A 186 -5.03 4.68 19.99
N GLN A 187 -4.49 5.74 19.39
CA GLN A 187 -3.47 5.66 18.33
C GLN A 187 -2.04 5.91 18.84
N HIS A 188 -1.88 6.39 20.07
CA HIS A 188 -0.57 6.69 20.64
C HIS A 188 -0.01 5.50 21.42
N GLN A 189 1.32 5.46 21.57
CA GLN A 189 2.01 4.45 22.38
C GLN A 189 2.83 5.08 23.50
N CYS A 190 2.83 4.42 24.65
CA CYS A 190 3.72 4.76 25.74
C CYS A 190 5.19 4.57 25.30
N PRO A 191 6.07 5.57 25.49
CA PRO A 191 7.47 5.46 25.10
C PRO A 191 8.25 4.41 25.89
N VAL A 192 7.80 4.07 27.10
CA VAL A 192 8.47 3.15 28.02
C VAL A 192 8.04 1.70 27.77
N CYS A 193 6.75 1.40 27.87
CA CYS A 193 6.24 0.02 27.78
C CYS A 193 5.59 -0.33 26.44
N GLY A 194 5.37 0.64 25.54
CA GLY A 194 4.72 0.42 24.24
C GLY A 194 3.20 0.27 24.28
N ALA A 195 2.56 0.21 25.45
CA ALA A 195 1.10 0.11 25.58
C ALA A 195 0.38 1.27 24.89
N ARG A 196 -0.80 1.02 24.29
CA ARG A 196 -1.66 2.09 23.75
C ARG A 196 -2.07 3.06 24.84
N VAL A 197 -2.06 4.34 24.53
CA VAL A 197 -2.52 5.44 25.40
C VAL A 197 -3.44 6.37 24.61
N GLU A 198 -4.36 7.03 25.31
CA GLU A 198 -5.36 7.91 24.71
C GLU A 198 -4.73 9.17 24.10
N HIS A 199 -3.79 9.78 24.82
CA HIS A 199 -3.07 10.98 24.39
C HIS A 199 -1.56 10.74 24.33
N ALA A 200 -0.87 11.47 23.45
CA ALA A 200 0.59 11.38 23.29
C ALA A 200 1.38 11.68 24.58
N VAL A 201 0.84 12.57 25.42
CA VAL A 201 1.40 12.98 26.71
C VAL A 201 0.33 12.77 27.78
N ASP A 202 0.22 11.53 28.25
CA ASP A 202 -0.69 11.14 29.33
C ASP A 202 0.01 10.15 30.27
N VAL A 203 -0.58 9.95 31.45
CA VAL A 203 -0.15 8.90 32.36
C VAL A 203 -0.48 7.54 31.75
N CYS A 204 0.54 6.74 31.48
CA CYS A 204 0.34 5.41 30.93
C CYS A 204 -0.35 4.52 31.96
N TRP A 205 -1.54 4.02 31.63
CA TRP A 205 -2.32 3.12 32.49
C TRP A 205 -1.57 1.82 32.86
N ASN A 206 -0.61 1.38 32.03
CA ASN A 206 0.09 0.10 32.21
C ASN A 206 1.36 0.21 33.07
N CYS A 207 2.21 1.22 32.81
CA CYS A 207 3.50 1.36 33.51
C CYS A 207 3.65 2.66 34.31
N CYS A 208 2.57 3.43 34.46
CA CYS A 208 2.52 4.72 35.18
C CYS A 208 3.52 5.78 34.67
N TYR A 209 4.04 5.63 33.46
CA TYR A 209 4.87 6.66 32.81
C TYR A 209 4.11 7.99 32.76
N GLY A 210 4.75 9.11 33.09
CA GLY A 210 4.15 10.45 33.09
C GLY A 210 3.49 10.84 34.42
N ALA A 211 3.39 9.93 35.39
CA ALA A 211 2.82 10.24 36.71
C ALA A 211 3.67 11.23 37.54
N ASP A 212 4.98 11.28 37.26
CA ASP A 212 5.95 12.19 37.87
C ASP A 212 6.12 13.51 37.07
N GLY A 213 5.40 13.66 35.96
CA GLY A 213 5.55 14.78 35.04
C GLY A 213 6.80 14.73 34.17
N ASP A 214 7.59 13.65 34.19
CA ASP A 214 8.77 13.52 33.33
C ASP A 214 8.40 13.00 31.94
N SER A 215 8.51 13.87 30.94
CA SER A 215 8.32 13.54 29.53
C SER A 215 9.62 13.19 28.77
N SER A 216 10.76 13.05 29.46
CA SER A 216 12.08 12.83 28.83
C SER A 216 12.12 11.59 27.94
N ALA A 217 11.44 10.50 28.32
CA ALA A 217 11.37 9.28 27.53
C ALA A 217 10.59 9.48 26.22
N TYR A 218 9.53 10.31 26.24
CA TYR A 218 8.79 10.69 25.04
C TYR A 218 9.70 11.43 24.07
N PHE A 219 10.38 12.48 24.53
CA PHE A 219 11.30 13.24 23.66
C PHE A 219 12.52 12.42 23.23
N ARG A 220 12.98 11.45 24.01
CA ARG A 220 14.07 10.57 23.58
C ARG A 220 13.66 9.63 22.44
N ARG A 221 12.41 9.15 22.45
CA ARG A 221 11.90 8.17 21.48
C ARG A 221 11.25 8.82 20.26
N TYR A 222 10.55 9.92 20.47
CA TYR A 222 9.71 10.60 19.48
C TYR A 222 10.15 12.04 19.21
N GLY A 223 11.15 12.55 19.93
CA GLY A 223 11.62 13.93 19.83
C GLY A 223 12.08 14.26 18.43
N ARG A 224 11.18 14.94 17.73
CA ARG A 224 11.46 15.92 16.69
C ARG A 224 12.11 17.15 17.32
#